data_AF-A0A925BHR2-F1
#
_entry.id   AF-A0A925BHR2-F1
#
_cell.length_a   1.000
_cell.length_b   1.000
_cell.length_c   1.000
_cell.angle_alpha   90.00
_cell.angle_beta   90.00
_cell.angle_gamma   90.00
#
_symmetry.space_group_name_H-M   'P 1'
#
loop_
_entity.id
_entity.type
_entity.pdbx_description
1 polymer ?
#
loop_
_entity_poly.entity_id
_entity_poly.type
_entity_poly.pdbx_seq_one_letter_code
_entity_poly.pdbx_strand_id
1 'polypeptide(L)' 'REGSPYYSTARLWDDGILDPAETRRVLGLALSACLNKPTETTKFGVFRM' A
#
# COMPACT_ATOMS: atom_id res chain seq x y z
N ARG A 1 -15.28 17.52 1.17
CA ARG A 1 -13.90 18.09 1.03
C ARG A 1 -12.81 17.06 1.31
N GLU A 2 -13.09 16.00 2.08
CA GLU A 2 -12.08 15.00 2.47
C GLU A 2 -11.69 14.01 1.37
N GLY A 3 -12.47 13.89 0.30
CA GLY A 3 -12.18 12.97 -0.81
C GLY A 3 -11.10 13.42 -1.79
N SER A 4 -10.40 14.55 -1.55
CA SER A 4 -9.29 14.98 -2.40
C SER A 4 -8.02 14.18 -2.05
N PRO A 5 -7.21 13.74 -3.04
CA PRO A 5 -5.93 13.08 -2.77
C PRO A 5 -5.00 13.93 -1.90
N TYR A 6 -5.00 15.25 -2.09
CA TYR A 6 -4.19 16.16 -1.26
C TYR A 6 -4.66 16.25 0.20
N TYR A 7 -5.94 16.00 0.47
CA TYR A 7 -6.44 15.97 1.84
C TYR A 7 -5.96 14.72 2.58
N SER A 8 -5.94 13.58 1.89
CA SER A 8 -5.47 12.28 2.37
C SER A 8 -3.96 12.31 2.67
N THR A 9 -3.15 12.70 1.68
CA THR A 9 -1.68 12.64 1.78
C THR A 9 -1.12 13.59 2.84
N ALA A 10 -1.76 14.77 3.02
CA ALA A 10 -1.40 15.72 4.08
C ALA A 10 -1.64 15.19 5.51
N ARG A 11 -2.35 14.08 5.66
CA ARG A 11 -2.67 13.40 6.93
C ARG A 11 -2.01 12.03 7.06
N LEU A 12 -1.17 11.65 6.10
CA LEU A 12 -0.53 10.34 6.05
C LEU A 12 -1.54 9.18 6.06
N TRP A 13 -2.73 9.39 5.49
CA TRP A 13 -3.67 8.29 5.26
C TRP A 13 -3.23 7.42 4.08
N ASP A 14 -2.33 7.95 3.25
CA ASP A 14 -1.57 7.26 2.22
C ASP A 14 -0.07 7.58 2.39
N ASP A 15 0.78 6.78 1.75
CA ASP A 15 2.24 6.98 1.72
C ASP A 15 2.70 7.96 0.63
N GLY A 16 1.78 8.60 -0.09
CA GLY A 16 2.07 9.59 -1.12
C GLY A 16 1.18 9.51 -2.36
N ILE A 17 1.10 10.64 -3.08
CA ILE A 17 0.47 10.73 -4.40
C ILE A 17 1.52 10.39 -5.47
N LEU A 18 1.14 9.54 -6.42
CA LEU A 18 1.99 9.07 -7.51
C LEU A 18 1.44 9.52 -8.88
N ASP A 19 2.33 9.81 -9.83
CA ASP A 19 1.98 9.79 -11.26
C ASP A 19 1.55 8.36 -11.64
N PRO A 20 0.34 8.15 -12.21
CA PRO A 20 -0.12 6.82 -12.62
C PRO A 20 0.88 6.02 -13.48
N ALA A 21 1.68 6.69 -14.31
CA ALA A 21 2.69 6.06 -15.15
C ALA A 21 3.83 5.40 -14.35
N GLU A 22 4.08 5.84 -13.12
CA GLU A 22 5.15 5.32 -12.27
C GLU A 22 4.76 4.09 -11.44
N THR A 23 3.50 3.66 -11.50
CA THR A 23 2.94 2.60 -10.64
C THR A 23 3.79 1.33 -10.66
N ARG A 24 4.22 0.90 -11.86
CA ARG A 24 5.07 -0.30 -12.03
C ARG A 24 6.41 -0.16 -11.31
N ARG A 25 7.05 1.00 -11.41
CA ARG A 25 8.37 1.26 -10.83
C ARG A 25 8.29 1.22 -9.31
N VAL A 26 7.31 1.91 -8.73
CA VAL A 26 7.16 1.99 -7.28
C VAL A 26 6.75 0.65 -6.67
N LEU A 27 5.82 -0.09 -7.29
CA LEU A 27 5.49 -1.44 -6.84
C LEU A 27 6.69 -2.40 -6.91
N GLY A 28 7.52 -2.30 -7.96
CA GLY A 28 8.74 -3.10 -8.08
C GLY A 28 9.72 -2.85 -6.94
N LEU A 29 9.94 -1.58 -6.59
CA LEU A 29 10.80 -1.20 -5.46
C LEU A 29 10.20 -1.65 -4.12
N ALA A 30 8.91 -1.44 -3.90
CA ALA A 30 8.22 -1.82 -2.66
C ALA A 30 8.26 -3.34 -2.43
N LEU A 31 7.99 -4.14 -3.48
CA LEU A 31 8.10 -5.60 -3.40
C LEU A 31 9.55 -6.05 -3.13
N SER A 32 10.54 -5.44 -3.80
CA SER A 32 11.95 -5.70 -3.52
C SER A 32 12.32 -5.41 -2.06
N ALA A 33 11.75 -4.37 -1.46
CA ALA A 33 11.96 -4.04 -0.06
C ALA A 33 11.31 -5.09 0.86
N CYS A 34 10.06 -5.49 0.60
CA CYS A 34 9.33 -6.50 1.38
C CYS A 34 10.03 -7.88 1.39
N LEU A 35 10.69 -8.25 0.30
CA LEU A 35 11.39 -9.54 0.16
C LEU A 35 12.63 -9.69 1.06
N ASN A 36 13.03 -8.64 1.78
CA ASN A 36 14.09 -8.75 2.80
C ASN A 36 13.61 -9.44 4.10
N LYS A 37 12.31 -9.77 4.21
CA LYS A 37 11.74 -10.54 5.32
C LYS A 37 11.11 -11.83 4.80
N PRO A 38 11.25 -12.98 5.50
CA PRO A 38 10.54 -14.20 5.15
C PRO A 38 9.02 -14.00 5.18
N THR A 39 8.31 -14.64 4.25
CA THR A 39 6.84 -14.67 4.24
C THR A 39 6.30 -15.50 5.41
N GLU A 40 5.32 -14.96 6.12
CA GLU A 40 4.70 -15.64 7.26
C GLU A 40 3.49 -16.48 6.82
N THR A 41 3.17 -17.53 7.56
CA THR A 41 1.96 -18.33 7.30
C THR A 41 0.71 -17.60 7.80
N THR A 42 -0.29 -17.42 6.94
CA THR A 42 -1.56 -16.77 7.31
C THR A 42 -2.48 -17.74 8.08
N LYS A 43 -3.04 -17.28 9.21
CA LYS A 43 -4.12 -17.96 9.95
C LYS A 43 -5.36 -17.10 9.92
N PHE A 44 -6.43 -17.58 9.28
CA PHE A 44 -7.69 -16.84 9.19
C PHE A 44 -8.53 -16.99 10.48
N GLY A 45 -9.39 -15.99 10.72
CA GLY A 45 -10.44 -16.07 11.74
C GLY A 45 -11.68 -16.85 11.25
N VAL A 46 -12.78 -16.76 11.99
CA VAL A 46 -14.05 -17.38 11.61
C VAL A 46 -14.70 -16.61 10.46
N PHE A 47 -15.06 -17.30 9.39
CA PHE A 47 -15.89 -16.74 8.33
C PHE A 47 -17.38 -16.82 8.72
N ARG A 48 -18.09 -15.70 8.65
CA ARG A 48 -19.55 -15.66 8.76
C ARG A 48 -20.14 -16.00 7.38
N MET A 49 -20.80 -17.15 7.30
CA MET A 49 -21.55 -17.59 6.12
C MET A 49 -22.97 -17.04 6.11
#